data_AF-A0A8X7Q599-F1
#
_entry.id   AF-A0A8X7Q599-F1
#
_cell.length_a   1.000
_cell.length_b   1.000
_cell.length_c   1.000
_cell.angle_alpha   90.00
_cell.angle_beta   90.00
_cell.angle_gamma   90.00
#
_symmetry.space_group_name_H-M   'P 1'
#
loop_
_entity.id
_entity.type
_entity.pdbx_description
1 polymer ?
#
loop_
_entity_poly.entity_id
_entity_poly.type
_entity_poly.pdbx_seq_one_letter_code
_entity_poly.pdbx_strand_id
1 'polypeptide(L)'
;MEEAETTPGINAHSNGIPGVFTTDFPSKPPVKFDYTGNNISRALFQPVKGTKLYKLKYGTRVQIVLQDTNIVTPENHPIHLHGYDFYIVAEGFGNFNPKKDTSSLTLLILH
;
A
#
# COMPACT_ATOMS: atom_id res chain seq x y z
N MET A 1 -35.32 6.84 9.44
CA MET A 1 -34.08 7.64 9.61
C MET A 1 -33.00 6.60 9.83
N GLU A 2 -32.22 6.36 8.79
CA GLU A 2 -31.17 5.34 8.79
C GLU A 2 -29.90 6.01 9.33
N GLU A 3 -29.45 5.59 10.51
CA GLU A 3 -28.17 6.00 11.06
C GLU A 3 -27.10 5.57 10.05
N ALA A 4 -26.41 6.55 9.46
CA ALA A 4 -25.29 6.27 8.58
C ALA A 4 -24.26 5.43 9.33
N GLU A 5 -24.08 4.18 8.89
CA GLU A 5 -23.14 3.24 9.46
C GLU A 5 -21.71 3.79 9.28
N THR A 6 -21.23 4.56 10.26
CA THR A 6 -19.86 5.07 10.24
C THR A 6 -18.91 3.88 10.25
N THR A 7 -18.03 3.78 9.25
CA THR A 7 -17.01 2.72 9.20
C THR A 7 -16.29 2.63 10.56
N PRO A 8 -16.14 1.43 11.17
CA PRO A 8 -15.63 1.30 12.53
C PRO A 8 -14.32 2.05 12.79
N GLY A 9 -13.43 2.14 11.78
CA GLY A 9 -12.19 2.88 11.87
C GLY A 9 -12.35 4.42 11.95
N ILE A 10 -13.29 4.99 11.20
CA ILE A 10 -13.57 6.44 11.24
C ILE A 10 -14.20 6.80 12.59
N ASN A 11 -15.17 6.01 13.05
CA ASN A 11 -15.80 6.22 14.36
C ASN A 11 -14.76 6.15 15.50
N ALA A 12 -13.92 5.10 15.48
CA ALA A 12 -12.86 4.93 16.47
C ALA A 12 -11.85 6.08 16.46
N HIS A 13 -11.49 6.59 15.27
CA HIS A 13 -10.59 7.73 15.17
C HIS A 13 -11.23 9.01 15.75
N SER A 14 -12.45 9.34 15.35
CA SER A 14 -13.16 10.56 15.78
C SER A 14 -13.42 10.59 17.28
N ASN A 15 -13.76 9.44 17.88
CA ASN A 15 -14.08 9.32 19.30
C ASN A 15 -12.88 8.93 20.17
N GLY A 16 -11.68 8.77 19.58
CA GLY A 16 -10.48 8.38 20.32
C GLY A 16 -10.55 6.99 20.96
N ILE A 17 -11.28 6.04 20.36
CA ILE A 17 -11.47 4.69 20.91
C ILE A 17 -10.17 3.87 20.75
N PRO A 18 -9.53 3.44 21.86
CA PRO A 18 -8.29 2.68 21.78
C PRO A 18 -8.55 1.22 21.33
N GLY A 19 -7.52 0.60 20.76
CA GLY A 19 -7.51 -0.85 20.47
C GLY A 19 -8.18 -1.29 19.16
N VAL A 20 -8.79 -0.37 18.40
CA VAL A 20 -9.45 -0.70 17.10
C VAL A 20 -8.44 -0.85 15.96
N PHE A 21 -7.40 -0.02 15.95
CA PHE A 21 -6.32 -0.06 14.97
C PHE A 21 -5.02 0.44 15.59
N THR A 22 -3.90 0.14 14.94
CA THR A 22 -2.60 0.78 15.19
C THR A 22 -2.22 1.67 14.02
N THR A 23 -1.28 2.59 14.22
CA THR A 23 -0.87 3.57 13.20
C THR A 23 0.55 3.33 12.70
N ASP A 24 0.97 2.07 12.74
CA ASP A 24 2.32 1.57 12.46
C ASP A 24 2.35 0.70 11.19
N PHE A 25 1.47 0.97 10.22
CA PHE A 25 1.58 0.33 8.91
C PHE A 25 2.96 0.69 8.32
N PRO A 26 3.76 -0.29 7.87
CA PRO A 26 5.12 -0.01 7.44
C PRO A 26 5.14 0.63 6.04
N SER A 27 6.02 1.60 5.82
CA SER A 27 6.21 2.23 4.49
C SER A 27 6.99 1.37 3.50
N LYS A 28 7.53 0.23 3.95
CA LYS A 28 8.31 -0.73 3.16
C LYS A 28 7.99 -2.15 3.62
N PRO A 29 8.12 -3.17 2.75
CA PRO A 29 7.96 -4.55 3.17
C PRO A 29 8.90 -4.90 4.34
N PRO A 30 8.41 -5.57 5.40
CA PRO A 30 9.22 -5.92 6.57
C PRO A 30 10.31 -6.95 6.26
N VAL A 31 10.12 -7.75 5.20
CA VAL A 31 11.09 -8.72 4.69
C VAL A 31 11.35 -8.41 3.23
N LYS A 32 12.63 -8.28 2.86
CA LYS A 32 13.06 -8.14 1.48
C LYS A 32 13.51 -9.47 0.92
N PHE A 33 13.05 -9.78 -0.28
CA PHE A 33 13.43 -10.95 -1.05
C PHE A 33 13.26 -10.63 -2.55
N ASP A 34 13.58 -11.59 -3.41
CA ASP A 34 13.26 -11.49 -4.83
C ASP A 34 11.74 -11.70 -5.02
N TYR A 35 10.98 -10.60 -5.06
CA TYR A 35 9.52 -10.63 -5.05
C TYR A 35 8.93 -11.35 -6.27
N THR A 36 9.59 -11.21 -7.42
CA THR A 36 9.21 -11.84 -8.69
C THR A 36 10.03 -13.09 -9.01
N GLY A 37 10.75 -13.64 -8.03
CA GLY A 37 11.58 -14.84 -8.20
C GLY A 37 10.76 -16.11 -8.37
N ASN A 38 11.37 -17.16 -8.94
CA ASN A 38 10.71 -18.47 -9.11
C ASN A 38 10.79 -19.37 -7.87
N ASN A 39 11.71 -19.08 -6.94
CA ASN A 39 11.96 -19.91 -5.75
C ASN A 39 11.74 -19.09 -4.47
N ILE A 40 10.47 -18.92 -4.10
CA ILE A 40 10.07 -18.21 -2.89
C ILE A 40 9.94 -19.20 -1.73
N SER A 41 10.57 -18.86 -0.61
CA SER A 41 10.48 -19.67 0.61
C SER A 41 9.02 -19.80 1.08
N ARG A 42 8.60 -21.04 1.36
CA ARG A 42 7.27 -21.33 1.91
C ARG A 42 6.99 -20.65 3.25
N ALA A 43 8.02 -20.24 3.98
CA ALA A 43 7.87 -19.46 5.20
C ALA A 43 7.17 -18.11 4.98
N LEU A 44 7.14 -17.59 3.74
CA LEU A 44 6.52 -16.31 3.38
C LEU A 44 5.04 -16.43 2.97
N PHE A 45 4.49 -17.64 2.88
CA PHE A 45 3.15 -17.86 2.35
C PHE A 45 2.03 -17.47 3.33
N GLN A 46 2.37 -17.27 4.60
CA GLN A 46 1.39 -16.95 5.64
C GLN A 46 1.55 -15.49 6.09
N PRO A 47 0.58 -14.62 5.79
CA PRO A 47 0.59 -13.23 6.26
C PRO A 47 0.21 -13.15 7.74
N VAL A 48 0.66 -12.08 8.40
CA VAL A 48 0.21 -11.73 9.76
C VAL A 48 -1.02 -10.84 9.65
N LYS A 49 -2.14 -11.24 10.27
CA LYS A 49 -3.36 -10.42 10.31
C LYS A 49 -3.17 -9.21 11.22
N GLY A 50 -3.70 -8.06 10.82
CA GLY A 50 -3.74 -6.87 11.66
C GLY A 50 -4.51 -5.72 11.01
N THR A 51 -5.05 -4.82 11.85
CA THR A 51 -5.72 -3.58 11.42
C THR A 51 -4.76 -2.41 11.64
N LYS A 52 -3.98 -2.06 10.61
CA LYS A 52 -2.93 -1.04 10.68
C LYS A 52 -3.17 0.08 9.68
N LEU A 53 -2.98 1.32 10.11
CA LEU A 53 -3.12 2.52 9.29
C LEU A 53 -1.77 3.21 9.07
N TYR A 54 -1.60 3.86 7.92
CA TYR A 54 -0.50 4.77 7.66
C TYR A 54 -0.96 6.22 7.85
N LYS A 55 -0.45 6.91 8.87
CA LYS A 55 -0.82 8.31 9.13
C LYS A 55 -0.02 9.26 8.23
N LEU A 56 -0.73 10.13 7.53
CA LEU A 56 -0.15 11.20 6.72
C LEU A 56 -0.57 12.56 7.28
N LYS A 57 0.31 13.56 7.16
CA LYS A 57 -0.07 14.95 7.42
C LYS A 57 -0.86 15.46 6.21
N TYR A 58 -1.86 16.29 6.46
CA TYR A 58 -2.58 16.98 5.38
C TYR A 58 -1.59 17.75 4.48
N GLY A 59 -1.84 17.70 3.16
CA GLY A 59 -0.97 18.33 2.14
C GLY A 59 0.30 17.54 1.79
N THR A 60 0.52 16.35 2.37
CA THR A 60 1.68 15.51 2.02
C THR A 60 1.56 15.00 0.59
N ARG A 61 2.62 15.16 -0.21
CA ARG A 61 2.76 14.53 -1.53
C ARG A 61 3.31 13.13 -1.35
N VAL A 62 2.59 12.12 -1.86
CA VAL A 62 2.94 10.71 -1.66
C VAL A 62 3.20 10.05 -3.00
N GLN A 63 4.30 9.30 -3.08
CA GLN A 63 4.54 8.33 -4.12
C GLN A 63 4.31 6.93 -3.53
N ILE A 64 3.47 6.14 -4.18
CA ILE A 64 3.21 4.75 -3.82
C ILE A 64 3.83 3.87 -4.90
N VAL A 65 4.61 2.86 -4.48
CA VAL A 65 5.11 1.81 -5.36
C VAL A 65 4.40 0.52 -4.97
N LEU A 66 3.62 -0.02 -5.90
CA LEU A 66 2.93 -1.28 -5.75
C LEU A 66 3.80 -2.37 -6.40
N GLN A 67 4.25 -3.33 -5.61
CA GLN A 67 5.10 -4.44 -6.05
C GLN A 67 4.31 -5.74 -5.88
N ASP A 68 3.97 -6.37 -7.01
CA ASP A 68 3.41 -7.72 -7.00
C ASP A 68 4.48 -8.75 -6.58
N THR A 69 4.03 -9.91 -6.10
CA THR A 69 4.91 -11.01 -5.66
C THR A 69 4.46 -12.34 -6.24
N ASN A 70 5.40 -13.25 -6.51
CA ASN A 70 5.10 -14.62 -6.93
C ASN A 70 4.75 -15.55 -5.74
N ILE A 71 4.38 -15.02 -4.56
CA ILE A 71 3.92 -15.86 -3.44
C ILE A 71 2.63 -16.56 -3.89
N VAL A 72 2.61 -17.89 -3.82
CA VAL A 72 1.57 -18.76 -4.41
C VAL A 72 1.58 -18.71 -5.95
N THR A 73 1.16 -17.61 -6.56
CA THR A 73 1.11 -17.42 -8.03
C THR A 73 1.15 -15.93 -8.37
N PRO A 74 1.82 -15.50 -9.45
CA PRO A 74 1.73 -14.13 -9.94
C PRO A 74 0.32 -13.82 -10.44
N GLU A 75 -0.21 -12.65 -10.08
CA GLU A 75 -1.56 -12.21 -10.44
C GLU A 75 -1.59 -10.71 -10.75
N ASN A 76 -2.56 -10.28 -11.57
CA ASN A 76 -2.80 -8.86 -11.77
C ASN A 76 -3.86 -8.37 -10.77
N HIS A 77 -3.45 -7.45 -9.88
CA HIS A 77 -4.30 -6.95 -8.80
C HIS A 77 -4.80 -5.52 -9.10
N PRO A 78 -6.10 -5.32 -9.37
CA PRO A 78 -6.64 -3.97 -9.47
C PRO A 78 -6.63 -3.31 -8.09
N ILE A 79 -5.82 -2.27 -7.93
CA ILE A 79 -5.73 -1.50 -6.67
C ILE A 79 -6.58 -0.24 -6.78
N HIS A 80 -7.44 -0.02 -5.79
CA HIS A 80 -8.29 1.16 -5.66
C HIS A 80 -7.96 1.92 -4.37
N LEU A 81 -7.88 3.25 -4.47
CA LEU A 81 -7.66 4.14 -3.34
C LEU A 81 -8.92 5.00 -3.13
N HIS A 82 -9.55 4.87 -1.98
CA HIS A 82 -10.72 5.67 -1.66
C HIS A 82 -10.33 7.14 -1.36
N GLY A 83 -11.10 8.09 -1.89
CA GLY A 83 -11.01 9.52 -1.55
C GLY A 83 -9.92 10.30 -2.27
N TYR A 84 -9.21 9.69 -3.22
CA TYR A 84 -8.17 10.35 -4.01
C TYR A 84 -8.17 9.84 -5.45
N ASP A 85 -8.00 10.75 -6.40
CA ASP A 85 -7.47 10.41 -7.71
C ASP A 85 -5.94 10.34 -7.64
N PHE A 86 -5.34 9.55 -8.52
CA PHE A 86 -3.90 9.39 -8.58
C PHE A 86 -3.42 9.30 -10.03
N TYR A 87 -2.14 9.63 -10.21
CA TYR A 87 -1.46 9.49 -11.49
C TYR A 87 -0.61 8.23 -11.48
N ILE A 88 -0.78 7.40 -12.51
CA ILE A 88 0.16 6.31 -12.80
C ILE A 88 1.32 6.93 -13.59
N VAL A 89 2.49 6.98 -12.96
CA VAL A 89 3.68 7.65 -13.51
C VAL A 89 4.69 6.67 -14.13
N ALA A 90 4.60 5.39 -13.79
CA ALA A 90 5.30 4.28 -14.45
C ALA A 90 4.68 2.94 -14.09
N GLU A 91 4.91 1.96 -14.97
CA GLU A 91 4.60 0.54 -14.78
C GLU A 91 5.78 -0.29 -15.33
N GLY A 92 5.93 -1.51 -14.84
CA GLY A 92 7.02 -2.39 -15.28
C GLY A 92 6.93 -3.78 -14.68
N PHE A 93 7.74 -4.70 -15.22
CA PHE A 93 7.85 -6.08 -14.74
C PHE A 93 9.13 -6.27 -13.92
N GLY A 94 9.08 -7.25 -13.01
CA GLY A 94 10.19 -7.59 -12.12
C GLY A 94 10.17 -6.82 -10.81
N ASN A 95 11.31 -6.81 -10.11
CA ASN A 95 11.46 -6.07 -8.86
C ASN A 95 11.79 -4.60 -9.12
N PHE A 96 11.04 -3.69 -8.51
CA PHE A 96 11.32 -2.27 -8.54
C PHE A 96 12.71 -1.94 -7.99
N ASN A 97 13.50 -1.21 -8.78
CA ASN A 97 14.79 -0.69 -8.40
C ASN A 97 14.73 0.83 -8.18
N PRO A 98 14.74 1.32 -6.93
CA PRO A 98 14.60 2.74 -6.63
C PRO A 98 15.74 3.62 -7.17
N LYS A 99 16.88 3.04 -7.58
CA LYS A 99 17.99 3.80 -8.18
C LYS A 99 17.88 3.94 -9.69
N LYS A 100 17.11 3.06 -10.35
CA LYS A 100 17.01 2.97 -11.80
C LYS A 100 15.63 3.38 -12.31
N ASP A 101 14.59 3.02 -11.58
CA ASP A 101 13.20 3.13 -12.07
C ASP A 101 12.54 4.41 -11.57
N THR A 102 13.20 5.16 -10.68
CA THR A 102 12.75 6.50 -10.27
C THR A 102 13.19 7.59 -11.25
N SER A 103 14.29 7.39 -11.98
CA SER A 103 14.79 8.36 -12.95
C SER A 103 14.01 8.37 -14.28
N SER A 104 13.18 7.35 -14.53
CA SER A 104 12.24 7.29 -15.67
C SER A 104 10.88 7.93 -15.39
N LEU A 105 10.65 8.45 -14.17
CA LEU A 105 9.39 9.07 -13.77
C LEU A 105 9.33 10.52 -14.23
N THR A 106 8.68 10.78 -15.37
CA THR A 106 8.33 12.17 -15.74
C THR A 106 7.07 12.57 -14.99
N LEU A 107 7.22 13.44 -13.97
CA LEU A 107 6.11 14.00 -13.22
C LEU A 107 5.45 15.13 -14.05
N LEU A 108 4.33 14.85 -14.71
CA LEU A 108 3.44 15.91 -15.23
C LEU A 108 2.57 16.40 -14.08
N ILE A 109 2.92 17.56 -13.51
CA ILE A 109 2.02 18.32 -12.65
C ILE A 109 1.14 19.17 -13.57
N LEU A 110 -0.10 18.75 -13.82
CA LEU A 110 -1.13 19.67 -14.34
C LEU A 110 -1.58 20.55 -13.17
N HIS A 111 -1.46 21.87 -13.35
CA HIS A 111 -1.98 22.89 -12.45
C HIS A 111 -3.48 23.06 -12.66
#